data_AF-A0A815V3W5-F1
#
_entry.id   AF-A0A815V3W5-F1
#
_cell.length_a   1.000
_cell.length_b   1.000
_cell.length_c   1.000
_cell.angle_alpha   90.00
_cell.angle_beta   90.00
_cell.angle_gamma   90.00
#
_symmetry.space_group_name_H-M   'P 1'
#
loop_
_entity.id
_entity.type
_entity.pdbx_description
1 polymer ?
#
loop_
_entity_poly.entity_id
_entity_poly.type
_entity_poly.pdbx_seq_one_letter_code
_entity_poly.pdbx_strand_id
1 'polypeptide(L)'
;MLLSAGYRFQVKMTNEFLDELKNLASKGDDPFYRVSLYLWRYSTSNHYFNPLDELKHASKEYDRKLAESQYEMISTINISSKKYTHVPNVTITPTTIQIKPLKFCQTNRVIREVDQFGPSTNFALVDLREENGRDLQAYDFKGLRTLLMKYLDKNGGFEIGKNRWYKYLHHSQSQLREKQFWFYHEENGFKTLEQAYKWMGNCKEKVVAKYSARIALCFTSTDETIVIPQAKFLLVDDVKTEDSKFNFTDGCGTISPSLCNE
;
A
#
# COMPACT_ATOMS: atom_id res chain seq x y z
N MET A 1 -11.82 -6.03 6.56
CA MET A 1 -12.36 -6.15 5.18
C MET A 1 -13.86 -6.45 5.16
N LEU A 2 -14.34 -7.61 5.65
CA LEU A 2 -15.78 -7.95 5.60
C LEU A 2 -16.68 -6.93 6.30
N LEU A 3 -16.25 -6.40 7.44
CA LEU A 3 -16.97 -5.34 8.16
C LEU A 3 -17.13 -4.04 7.35
N SER A 4 -16.23 -3.80 6.39
CA SER A 4 -16.31 -2.63 5.50
C SER A 4 -17.38 -2.76 4.43
N ALA A 5 -17.99 -3.94 4.26
CA ALA A 5 -19.22 -4.10 3.47
C ALA A 5 -20.49 -3.69 4.25
N GLY A 6 -20.34 -3.14 5.47
CA GLY A 6 -21.39 -2.48 6.23
C GLY A 6 -22.49 -3.43 6.70
N TYR A 7 -23.74 -2.96 6.66
CA TYR A 7 -24.93 -3.68 7.13
C TYR A 7 -25.09 -5.08 6.51
N ARG A 8 -24.50 -5.32 5.34
CA ARG A 8 -24.56 -6.60 4.61
C ARG A 8 -23.96 -7.75 5.41
N PHE A 9 -22.96 -7.47 6.24
CA PHE A 9 -22.36 -8.44 7.16
C PHE A 9 -22.64 -8.13 8.62
N GLN A 10 -22.65 -6.85 9.03
CA GLN A 10 -22.73 -6.47 10.45
C GLN A 10 -24.01 -6.99 11.14
N VAL A 11 -25.15 -7.03 10.44
CA VAL A 11 -26.43 -7.51 11.01
C VAL A 11 -26.58 -9.04 10.90
N LYS A 12 -25.77 -9.69 10.05
CA LYS A 12 -25.90 -11.10 9.70
C LYS A 12 -24.76 -11.99 10.23
N MET A 13 -23.85 -11.43 11.02
CA MET A 13 -22.78 -12.15 11.71
C MET A 13 -23.35 -12.88 12.93
N THR A 14 -23.84 -14.09 12.72
CA THR A 14 -24.24 -15.00 13.81
C THR A 14 -23.02 -15.59 14.52
N ASN A 15 -23.19 -16.12 15.73
CA ASN A 15 -22.11 -16.82 16.43
C ASN A 15 -21.56 -18.00 15.60
N GLU A 16 -22.45 -18.74 14.92
CA GLU A 16 -22.05 -19.83 14.03
C GLU A 16 -21.17 -19.35 12.87
N PHE A 17 -21.49 -18.19 12.28
CA PHE A 17 -20.63 -17.58 11.25
C PHE A 17 -19.26 -17.22 11.80
N LEU A 18 -19.19 -16.66 13.01
CA LEU A 18 -17.92 -16.31 13.64
C LEU A 18 -17.07 -17.54 13.97
N ASP A 19 -17.69 -18.63 14.41
CA ASP A 19 -16.98 -19.87 14.72
C ASP A 19 -16.46 -20.56 13.46
N GLU A 20 -17.24 -20.58 12.38
CA GLU A 20 -16.76 -21.06 11.08
C GLU A 20 -15.61 -20.19 10.54
N LEU A 21 -15.69 -18.87 10.72
CA LEU A 21 -14.63 -17.95 10.32
C LEU A 21 -13.34 -18.15 11.13
N LYS A 22 -13.45 -18.47 12.44
CA LYS A 22 -12.29 -18.84 13.28
C LYS A 22 -11.70 -20.19 12.85
N ASN A 23 -12.53 -21.18 12.53
CA ASN A 23 -12.07 -22.47 12.02
C ASN A 23 -11.28 -22.27 10.72
N LEU A 24 -11.78 -21.44 9.81
CA LEU A 24 -11.07 -21.08 8.60
C LEU A 24 -9.74 -20.36 8.89
N ALA A 25 -9.72 -19.42 9.84
CA ALA A 25 -8.48 -18.74 10.25
C ALA A 25 -7.44 -19.71 10.81
N SER A 26 -7.86 -20.78 11.50
CA SER A 26 -6.96 -21.81 12.02
C SER A 26 -6.30 -22.66 10.92
N LYS A 27 -6.87 -22.71 9.70
CA LYS A 27 -6.27 -23.40 8.54
C LYS A 27 -5.11 -22.62 7.91
N GLY A 28 -4.97 -21.32 8.19
CA GLY A 28 -3.89 -20.46 7.68
C GLY A 28 -4.37 -19.18 6.99
N ASP A 29 -3.44 -18.29 6.69
CA ASP A 29 -3.75 -16.94 6.17
C ASP A 29 -4.27 -16.96 4.72
N ASP A 30 -3.76 -17.84 3.86
CA ASP A 30 -4.19 -17.97 2.47
C ASP A 30 -5.67 -18.40 2.33
N PRO A 31 -6.13 -19.51 2.94
CA PRO A 31 -7.54 -19.89 2.90
C PRO A 31 -8.43 -18.81 3.49
N PHE A 32 -8.00 -18.24 4.63
CA PHE A 32 -8.74 -17.17 5.31
C PHE A 32 -8.94 -15.96 4.41
N TYR A 33 -7.87 -15.47 3.78
CA TYR A 33 -7.94 -14.31 2.91
C TYR A 33 -8.75 -14.57 1.64
N ARG A 34 -8.55 -15.71 0.96
CA ARG A 34 -9.24 -16.01 -0.31
C ARG A 34 -10.74 -16.17 -0.14
N VAL A 35 -11.17 -16.88 0.89
CA VAL A 35 -12.59 -17.02 1.21
C VAL A 35 -13.18 -15.68 1.67
N SER A 36 -12.45 -14.92 2.50
CA SER A 36 -12.88 -13.56 2.87
C SER A 36 -13.00 -12.64 1.65
N LEU A 37 -12.09 -12.75 0.69
CA LEU A 37 -12.12 -11.98 -0.55
C LEU A 37 -13.31 -12.36 -1.42
N TYR A 38 -13.59 -13.66 -1.55
CA TYR A 38 -14.79 -14.16 -2.22
C TYR A 38 -16.04 -13.57 -1.59
N LEU A 39 -16.19 -13.69 -0.27
CA LEU A 39 -17.32 -13.17 0.48
C LEU A 39 -17.49 -11.65 0.30
N TRP A 40 -16.38 -10.91 0.35
CA TRP A 40 -16.40 -9.47 0.09
C TRP A 40 -16.91 -9.15 -1.31
N ARG A 41 -16.36 -9.80 -2.36
CA ARG A 41 -16.79 -9.61 -3.76
C ARG A 41 -18.25 -10.00 -3.96
N TYR A 42 -18.64 -11.16 -3.44
CA TYR A 42 -20.01 -11.64 -3.54
C TYR A 42 -20.98 -10.66 -2.90
N SER A 43 -20.64 -10.14 -1.71
CA SER A 43 -21.47 -9.17 -1.02
C SER A 43 -21.58 -7.82 -1.73
N THR A 44 -20.59 -7.44 -2.55
CA THR A 44 -20.67 -6.21 -3.35
C THR A 44 -21.69 -6.33 -4.49
N SER A 45 -21.77 -7.52 -5.10
CA SER A 45 -22.69 -7.80 -6.22
C SER A 45 -24.09 -8.23 -5.76
N ASN A 46 -24.19 -8.96 -4.66
CA ASN A 46 -25.44 -9.54 -4.16
C ASN A 46 -25.88 -8.86 -2.87
N HIS A 47 -27.06 -8.23 -2.92
CA HIS A 47 -27.60 -7.48 -1.78
C HIS A 47 -28.28 -8.39 -0.75
N TYR A 48 -28.82 -9.53 -1.19
CA TYR A 48 -29.56 -10.48 -0.37
C TYR A 48 -28.90 -11.85 -0.47
N PHE A 49 -28.22 -12.25 0.60
CA PHE A 49 -27.64 -13.58 0.74
C PHE A 49 -27.52 -13.95 2.22
N ASN A 50 -27.29 -15.23 2.49
CA ASN A 50 -26.93 -15.73 3.81
C ASN A 50 -25.39 -15.86 3.91
N PRO A 51 -24.71 -15.04 4.72
CA PRO A 51 -23.26 -15.09 4.86
C PRO A 51 -22.71 -16.44 5.30
N LEU A 52 -23.45 -17.18 6.12
CA LEU A 52 -23.02 -18.48 6.64
C LEU A 52 -23.03 -19.54 5.53
N ASP A 53 -24.08 -19.58 4.72
CA ASP A 53 -24.20 -20.54 3.63
C ASP A 53 -23.11 -20.28 2.57
N GLU A 54 -22.88 -19.00 2.24
CA GLU A 54 -21.82 -18.59 1.31
C GLU A 54 -20.41 -18.84 1.87
N LEU A 55 -20.20 -18.67 3.18
CA LEU A 55 -18.93 -19.00 3.84
C LEU A 55 -18.64 -20.50 3.75
N LYS A 56 -19.63 -21.34 4.07
CA LYS A 56 -19.51 -22.81 3.97
C LYS A 56 -19.29 -23.25 2.52
N HIS A 57 -20.01 -22.65 1.57
CA HIS A 57 -19.83 -22.90 0.14
C HIS A 57 -18.42 -22.54 -0.33
N ALA A 58 -17.96 -21.33 -0.02
CA ALA A 58 -16.64 -20.84 -0.41
C ALA A 58 -15.49 -21.63 0.22
N SER A 59 -15.63 -22.07 1.48
CA SER A 59 -14.63 -22.93 2.11
C SER A 59 -14.55 -24.29 1.41
N LYS A 60 -15.67 -24.93 1.09
CA LYS A 60 -15.69 -26.21 0.36
C LYS A 60 -15.09 -26.06 -1.04
N GLU A 61 -15.42 -24.98 -1.73
CA GLU A 61 -14.90 -24.70 -3.07
C GLU A 61 -13.39 -24.41 -3.06
N TYR A 62 -12.88 -23.76 -2.01
CA TYR A 62 -11.44 -23.61 -1.79
C TYR A 62 -10.77 -24.96 -1.60
N ASP A 63 -11.29 -25.80 -0.69
CA ASP A 63 -10.73 -27.13 -0.41
C ASP A 63 -10.75 -28.02 -1.68
N ARG A 64 -11.84 -27.95 -2.48
CA ARG A 64 -11.94 -28.64 -3.79
C ARG A 64 -10.86 -28.17 -4.77
N LYS A 65 -10.71 -26.85 -4.95
CA LYS A 65 -9.68 -26.29 -5.85
C LYS A 65 -8.27 -26.62 -5.40
N LEU A 66 -8.03 -26.65 -4.10
CA LEU A 66 -6.74 -27.03 -3.53
C LEU A 66 -6.41 -28.49 -3.84
N ALA A 67 -7.39 -29.39 -3.71
CA ALA A 67 -7.23 -30.80 -4.05
C ALA A 67 -7.04 -31.04 -5.57
N GLU A 68 -7.73 -30.28 -6.41
CA GLU A 68 -7.59 -30.32 -7.88
C GLU A 68 -6.30 -29.67 -8.38
N SER A 69 -5.70 -28.76 -7.60
CA SER A 69 -4.43 -28.09 -7.88
C SER A 69 -3.23 -29.02 -7.65
N GLN A 70 -3.17 -30.14 -8.37
CA GLN A 70 -1.97 -31.00 -8.45
C GLN A 70 -0.78 -30.36 -9.21
N TYR A 71 -0.94 -29.13 -9.73
CA TYR A 71 0.00 -28.43 -10.62
C TYR A 71 0.45 -27.05 -10.11
N GLU A 72 0.51 -26.83 -8.79
CA GLU A 72 1.08 -25.59 -8.19
C GLU A 72 0.44 -24.26 -8.67
N MET A 73 -0.73 -24.30 -9.32
CA MET A 73 -1.38 -23.11 -9.90
C MET A 73 -2.00 -22.18 -8.86
N ILE A 74 -2.26 -22.67 -7.63
CA ILE A 74 -2.54 -21.80 -6.50
C ILE A 74 -1.19 -21.33 -5.96
N SER A 75 -0.65 -20.29 -6.60
CA SER A 75 0.41 -19.53 -5.96
C SER A 75 -0.08 -19.09 -4.59
N THR A 76 0.58 -19.55 -3.53
CA THR A 76 0.45 -18.97 -2.19
C THR A 76 0.48 -17.44 -2.34
N ILE A 77 -0.29 -16.68 -1.55
CA ILE A 77 -0.19 -15.20 -1.49
C ILE A 77 1.16 -14.82 -0.87
N ASN A 78 2.23 -15.21 -1.53
CA ASN A 78 3.60 -14.94 -1.20
C ASN A 78 4.38 -14.75 -2.50
N ILE A 79 3.79 -14.02 -3.45
CA ILE A 79 4.51 -13.49 -4.60
C ILE A 79 4.94 -12.06 -4.24
N SER A 80 5.81 -11.96 -3.23
CA SER A 80 6.72 -10.82 -3.14
C SER A 80 7.76 -10.99 -4.24
N SER A 81 7.39 -10.67 -5.47
CA SER A 81 8.40 -10.45 -6.51
C SER A 81 9.07 -9.11 -6.24
N LYS A 82 10.36 -8.95 -6.58
CA LYS A 82 11.02 -7.64 -6.46
C LYS A 82 10.23 -6.50 -7.14
N LYS A 83 9.46 -6.84 -8.18
CA LYS A 83 8.71 -5.91 -9.02
C LYS A 83 7.30 -5.60 -8.53
N TYR A 84 6.56 -6.60 -8.06
CA TYR A 84 5.17 -6.44 -7.62
C TYR A 84 4.93 -7.13 -6.28
N THR A 85 4.08 -6.49 -5.47
CA THR A 85 3.69 -7.02 -4.17
C THR A 85 2.24 -6.65 -3.82
N HIS A 86 1.69 -7.37 -2.86
CA HIS A 86 0.41 -7.06 -2.25
C HIS A 86 0.62 -6.21 -1.01
N VAL A 87 -0.13 -5.11 -0.91
CA VAL A 87 -0.12 -4.21 0.25
C VAL A 87 -1.53 -4.03 0.82
N PRO A 88 -1.67 -3.87 2.15
CA PRO A 88 -2.89 -3.36 2.77
C PRO A 88 -3.42 -2.12 2.05
N ASN A 89 -4.71 -2.13 1.75
CA ASN A 89 -5.39 -1.06 1.02
C ASN A 89 -6.53 -0.52 1.87
N VAL A 90 -6.53 0.78 2.14
CA VAL A 90 -7.48 1.41 3.04
C VAL A 90 -8.01 2.68 2.41
N THR A 91 -9.31 2.86 2.46
CA THR A 91 -9.93 4.13 2.09
C THR A 91 -10.45 4.81 3.34
N ILE A 92 -10.00 6.03 3.57
CA ILE A 92 -10.54 6.87 4.63
C ILE A 92 -11.54 7.82 3.99
N THR A 93 -12.77 7.74 4.47
CA THR A 93 -13.85 8.67 4.12
C THR A 93 -14.11 9.57 5.32
N PRO A 94 -14.88 10.68 5.15
CA PRO A 94 -15.17 11.56 6.26
C PRO A 94 -15.93 10.84 7.39
N THR A 95 -16.68 9.76 7.11
CA THR A 95 -17.48 9.10 8.16
C THR A 95 -16.94 7.74 8.59
N THR A 96 -15.96 7.16 7.89
CA THR A 96 -15.46 5.82 8.25
C THR A 96 -14.08 5.49 7.66
N ILE A 97 -13.44 4.47 8.24
CA ILE A 97 -12.30 3.77 7.65
C ILE A 97 -12.79 2.49 6.98
N GLN A 98 -12.46 2.30 5.71
CA GLN A 98 -12.85 1.13 4.91
C GLN A 98 -11.60 0.32 4.56
N ILE A 99 -11.48 -0.89 5.11
CA ILE A 99 -10.41 -1.82 4.79
C ILE A 99 -10.81 -2.58 3.53
N LYS A 100 -10.09 -2.34 2.43
CA LYS A 100 -10.30 -2.98 1.13
C LYS A 100 -9.46 -4.26 1.01
N PRO A 101 -9.75 -5.11 0.01
CA PRO A 101 -8.82 -6.17 -0.39
C PRO A 101 -7.41 -5.64 -0.61
N LEU A 102 -6.39 -6.48 -0.36
CA LEU A 102 -5.00 -6.14 -0.62
C LEU A 102 -4.84 -5.64 -2.05
N LYS A 103 -4.15 -4.52 -2.23
CA LYS A 103 -3.88 -3.95 -3.54
C LYS A 103 -2.63 -4.59 -4.11
N PHE A 104 -2.73 -5.09 -5.33
CA PHE A 104 -1.57 -5.47 -6.11
C PHE A 104 -0.94 -4.21 -6.70
N CYS A 105 0.31 -3.93 -6.37
CA CYS A 105 1.01 -2.74 -6.88
C CYS A 105 2.47 -3.03 -7.20
N GLN A 106 3.03 -2.21 -8.09
CA GLN A 106 4.46 -2.19 -8.36
C GLN A 106 5.20 -1.65 -7.13
N THR A 107 6.33 -2.25 -6.80
CA THR A 107 7.16 -1.85 -5.67
C THR A 107 7.83 -0.49 -5.93
N ASN A 108 8.25 0.15 -4.85
CA ASN A 108 9.09 1.34 -4.89
C ASN A 108 10.37 1.08 -4.10
N ARG A 109 11.28 2.06 -4.06
CA ARG A 109 12.59 1.92 -3.41
C ARG A 109 12.47 1.54 -1.94
N VAL A 110 11.45 2.02 -1.23
CA VAL A 110 11.27 1.74 0.21
C VAL A 110 10.71 0.33 0.44
N ILE A 111 9.68 -0.06 -0.31
CA ILE A 111 8.99 -1.34 -0.13
C ILE A 111 9.88 -2.54 -0.51
N ARG A 112 10.86 -2.34 -1.39
CA ARG A 112 11.84 -3.38 -1.77
C ARG A 112 12.79 -3.77 -0.64
N GLU A 113 12.98 -2.91 0.36
CA GLU A 113 13.98 -3.07 1.41
C GLU A 113 13.41 -3.83 2.61
N VAL A 114 13.07 -5.10 2.37
CA VAL A 114 12.41 -5.99 3.33
C VAL A 114 13.25 -6.17 4.60
N ASP A 115 14.57 -6.25 4.48
CA ASP A 115 15.47 -6.38 5.64
C ASP A 115 15.46 -5.15 6.55
N GLN A 116 15.13 -3.98 5.99
CA GLN A 116 15.15 -2.72 6.73
C GLN A 116 13.78 -2.31 7.27
N PHE A 117 12.70 -2.61 6.53
CA PHE A 117 11.35 -2.15 6.85
C PHE A 117 10.35 -3.27 7.13
N GLY A 118 10.72 -4.52 6.88
CA GLY A 118 9.88 -5.69 7.07
C GLY A 118 9.02 -6.03 5.85
N PRO A 119 8.06 -6.95 6.00
CA PRO A 119 7.21 -7.39 4.91
C PRO A 119 6.35 -6.25 4.34
N SER A 120 5.84 -6.44 3.12
CA SER A 120 4.97 -5.45 2.46
C SER A 120 3.69 -5.13 3.26
N THR A 121 3.28 -6.01 4.18
CA THR A 121 2.16 -5.80 5.11
C THR A 121 2.44 -4.71 6.15
N ASN A 122 3.69 -4.29 6.34
CA ASN A 122 4.05 -3.13 7.16
C ASN A 122 3.71 -1.81 6.45
N PHE A 123 3.46 -1.83 5.15
CA PHE A 123 3.05 -0.66 4.38
C PHE A 123 1.57 -0.71 4.04
N ALA A 124 0.81 0.30 4.42
CA ALA A 124 -0.57 0.45 3.99
C ALA A 124 -0.68 1.57 2.98
N LEU A 125 -1.38 1.30 1.87
CA LEU A 125 -1.73 2.31 0.89
C LEU A 125 -3.11 2.86 1.24
N VAL A 126 -3.17 4.16 1.48
CA VAL A 126 -4.33 4.84 2.02
C VAL A 126 -4.81 5.90 1.04
N ASP A 127 -6.06 5.80 0.58
CA ASP A 127 -6.68 6.83 -0.26
C ASP A 127 -7.77 7.60 0.49
N LEU A 128 -7.85 8.90 0.25
CA LEU A 128 -8.86 9.77 0.83
C LEU A 128 -9.99 10.02 -0.18
N ARG A 129 -11.21 9.57 0.15
CA ARG A 129 -12.36 9.59 -0.77
C ARG A 129 -13.63 10.08 -0.08
N GLU A 130 -14.61 10.45 -0.89
CA GLU A 130 -16.00 10.58 -0.43
C GLU A 130 -16.62 9.19 -0.20
N GLU A 131 -17.78 9.14 0.48
CA GLU A 131 -18.52 7.89 0.74
C GLU A 131 -18.96 7.17 -0.56
N ASN A 132 -19.17 7.93 -1.63
CA ASN A 132 -19.52 7.43 -2.96
C ASN A 132 -18.28 6.92 -3.75
N GLY A 133 -17.08 6.96 -3.15
CA GLY A 133 -15.81 6.58 -3.78
C GLY A 133 -15.18 7.63 -4.69
N ARG A 134 -15.80 8.80 -4.85
CA ARG A 134 -15.26 9.91 -5.63
C ARG A 134 -14.13 10.62 -4.89
N ASP A 135 -13.40 11.41 -5.65
CA ASP A 135 -12.39 12.31 -5.15
C ASP A 135 -12.98 13.35 -4.20
N LEU A 136 -12.35 13.51 -3.02
CA LEU A 136 -12.68 14.61 -2.11
C LEU A 136 -12.49 15.95 -2.81
N GLN A 137 -13.53 16.76 -2.85
CA GLN A 137 -13.48 18.04 -3.53
C GLN A 137 -13.02 19.16 -2.58
N ALA A 138 -12.39 20.20 -3.13
CA ALA A 138 -11.62 21.17 -2.35
C ALA A 138 -12.47 22.20 -1.57
N TYR A 139 -13.78 22.24 -1.79
CA TYR A 139 -14.63 23.35 -1.36
C TYR A 139 -14.76 23.47 0.16
N ASP A 140 -14.67 22.34 0.88
CA ASP A 140 -14.85 22.28 2.34
C ASP A 140 -13.64 21.71 3.08
N PHE A 141 -12.43 22.05 2.64
CA PHE A 141 -11.19 21.51 3.21
C PHE A 141 -11.10 21.63 4.74
N LYS A 142 -11.61 22.72 5.33
CA LYS A 142 -11.51 22.98 6.77
C LYS A 142 -12.39 22.05 7.61
N GLY A 143 -13.64 21.85 7.19
CA GLY A 143 -14.57 20.92 7.83
C GLY A 143 -14.15 19.47 7.64
N LEU A 144 -13.79 19.14 6.40
CA LEU A 144 -13.33 17.82 6.00
C LEU A 144 -12.03 17.42 6.73
N ARG A 145 -11.06 18.32 6.85
CA ARG A 145 -9.82 18.09 7.60
C ARG A 145 -10.13 17.73 9.05
N THR A 146 -10.99 18.50 9.71
CA THR A 146 -11.34 18.26 11.12
C THR A 146 -11.94 16.88 11.30
N LEU A 147 -12.79 16.48 10.36
CA LEU A 147 -13.45 15.18 10.38
C LEU A 147 -12.49 14.02 10.07
N LEU A 148 -11.62 14.15 9.07
CA LEU A 148 -10.58 13.16 8.77
C LEU A 148 -9.59 13.00 9.94
N MET A 149 -9.20 14.10 10.58
CA MET A 149 -8.34 14.10 11.77
C MET A 149 -9.02 13.53 13.02
N LYS A 150 -10.31 13.17 12.97
CA LYS A 150 -10.97 12.40 14.03
C LYS A 150 -10.62 10.90 13.93
N TYR A 151 -10.43 10.41 12.70
CA TYR A 151 -10.10 9.01 12.42
C TYR A 151 -8.59 8.75 12.43
N LEU A 152 -7.81 9.80 12.17
CA LEU A 152 -6.37 9.80 12.38
C LEU A 152 -6.07 10.28 13.80
N ASP A 153 -5.12 9.66 14.50
CA ASP A 153 -4.65 10.19 15.79
C ASP A 153 -3.93 11.55 15.63
N LYS A 154 -3.47 12.10 16.76
CA LYS A 154 -2.68 13.34 16.79
C LYS A 154 -1.40 13.26 15.95
N ASN A 155 -0.92 12.04 15.65
CA ASN A 155 0.27 11.78 14.84
C ASN A 155 -0.07 11.39 13.40
N GLY A 156 -1.34 11.50 12.99
CA GLY A 156 -1.77 11.18 11.62
C GLY A 156 -1.78 9.67 11.31
N GLY A 157 -2.00 8.80 12.31
CA GLY A 157 -2.06 7.34 12.15
C GLY A 157 -3.40 6.72 12.54
N PHE A 158 -3.59 5.45 12.21
CA PHE A 158 -4.80 4.68 12.54
C PHE A 158 -4.47 3.20 12.78
N GLU A 159 -5.40 2.48 13.41
CA GLU A 159 -5.24 1.05 13.70
C GLU A 159 -5.96 0.18 12.67
N ILE A 160 -5.31 -0.91 12.26
CA ILE A 160 -5.95 -2.00 11.51
C ILE A 160 -5.90 -3.27 12.36
N GLY A 161 -7.07 -3.82 12.69
CA GLY A 161 -7.15 -5.03 13.51
C GLY A 161 -6.79 -4.73 14.97
N LYS A 162 -6.02 -5.63 15.59
CA LYS A 162 -5.55 -5.49 16.98
C LYS A 162 -4.03 -5.33 16.97
N ASN A 163 -3.54 -4.22 17.51
CA ASN A 163 -2.13 -3.89 17.71
C ASN A 163 -1.30 -3.56 16.45
N ARG A 164 -1.91 -3.29 15.28
CA ARG A 164 -1.17 -2.79 14.11
C ARG A 164 -1.51 -1.34 13.83
N TRP A 165 -0.67 -0.45 14.38
CA TRP A 165 -0.78 0.99 14.19
C TRP A 165 0.00 1.43 12.95
N TYR A 166 -0.68 2.06 12.00
CA TYR A 166 -0.10 2.59 10.78
C TYR A 166 -0.02 4.11 10.89
N LYS A 167 1.17 4.67 10.69
CA LYS A 167 1.42 6.12 10.73
C LYS A 167 1.74 6.62 9.34
N TYR A 168 1.39 7.88 9.04
CA TYR A 168 1.73 8.49 7.77
C TYR A 168 3.26 8.40 7.51
N LEU A 169 3.63 7.78 6.39
CA LEU A 169 5.01 7.72 5.92
C LEU A 169 5.23 8.80 4.88
N HIS A 170 4.74 8.66 3.65
CA HIS A 170 4.91 9.67 2.60
C HIS A 170 4.02 9.42 1.37
N HIS A 171 4.29 10.09 0.25
CA HIS A 171 3.61 9.88 -1.03
C HIS A 171 4.56 10.11 -2.21
N SER A 172 4.23 9.56 -3.37
CA SER A 172 4.79 10.01 -4.66
C SER A 172 3.99 11.19 -5.23
N GLN A 173 4.54 11.85 -6.25
CA GLN A 173 3.83 12.98 -6.90
C GLN A 173 2.56 12.56 -7.64
N SER A 174 2.52 11.35 -8.22
CA SER A 174 1.30 10.81 -8.83
C SER A 174 0.26 10.49 -7.77
N GLN A 175 0.68 9.87 -6.67
CA GLN A 175 -0.20 9.52 -5.55
C GLN A 175 -0.81 10.75 -4.89
N LEU A 176 -0.04 11.85 -4.77
CA LEU A 176 -0.57 13.10 -4.23
C LEU A 176 -1.76 13.64 -5.05
N ARG A 177 -1.69 13.55 -6.39
CA ARG A 177 -2.80 13.94 -7.28
C ARG A 177 -4.01 13.03 -7.11
N GLU A 178 -3.80 11.75 -6.85
CA GLU A 178 -4.83 10.74 -6.58
C GLU A 178 -5.31 10.71 -5.12
N LYS A 179 -4.83 11.63 -4.27
CA LYS A 179 -5.09 11.68 -2.81
C LYS A 179 -4.77 10.35 -2.11
N GLN A 180 -3.66 9.74 -2.51
CA GLN A 180 -3.17 8.48 -2.00
C GLN A 180 -1.84 8.68 -1.26
N PHE A 181 -1.67 7.94 -0.18
CA PHE A 181 -0.55 8.10 0.74
C PHE A 181 -0.09 6.74 1.26
N TRP A 182 1.20 6.60 1.46
CA TRP A 182 1.80 5.46 2.15
C TRP A 182 1.80 5.70 3.65
N PHE A 183 1.35 4.70 4.38
CA PHE A 183 1.45 4.60 5.82
C PHE A 183 2.33 3.42 6.18
N TYR A 184 3.02 3.52 7.31
CA TYR A 184 3.98 2.53 7.78
C TYR A 184 3.68 2.09 9.21
N HIS A 185 3.74 0.79 9.44
CA HIS A 185 3.67 0.16 10.74
C HIS A 185 5.10 -0.09 11.25
N GLU A 186 5.44 0.58 12.34
CA GLU A 186 6.73 0.38 13.02
C GLU A 186 6.68 -0.94 13.80
N GLU A 187 7.29 -1.97 13.24
CA GLU A 187 7.42 -3.29 13.86
C GLU A 187 8.80 -3.45 14.51
N ASN A 188 8.84 -4.11 15.67
CA ASN A 188 10.07 -4.32 16.42
C ASN A 188 11.10 -5.07 15.56
N GLY A 189 12.32 -4.54 15.49
CA GLY A 189 13.41 -5.10 14.68
C GLY A 189 13.61 -4.40 13.32
N PHE A 190 12.67 -3.55 12.90
CA PHE A 190 12.79 -2.76 11.68
C PHE A 190 13.00 -1.27 11.97
N LYS A 191 13.29 -0.49 10.93
CA LYS A 191 13.55 0.95 11.06
C LYS A 191 12.30 1.70 11.53
N THR A 192 12.46 2.61 12.48
CA THR A 192 11.41 3.58 12.85
C THR A 192 11.16 4.58 11.71
N LEU A 193 10.07 5.35 11.77
CA LEU A 193 9.79 6.42 10.82
C LEU A 193 10.95 7.42 10.71
N GLU A 194 11.51 7.84 11.85
CA GLU A 194 12.64 8.78 11.86
C GLU A 194 13.87 8.17 11.15
N GLN A 195 14.13 6.89 11.38
CA GLN A 195 15.21 6.17 10.71
C GLN A 195 14.91 5.96 9.22
N ALA A 196 13.64 5.77 8.84
CA ALA A 196 13.20 5.70 7.45
C ALA A 196 13.52 7.01 6.71
N TYR A 197 13.19 8.16 7.30
CA TYR A 197 13.51 9.47 6.71
C TYR A 197 15.01 9.71 6.58
N LYS A 198 15.81 9.32 7.58
CA LYS A 198 17.28 9.37 7.49
C LYS A 198 17.82 8.45 6.40
N TRP A 199 17.23 7.27 6.23
CA TRP A 199 17.62 6.30 5.21
C TRP A 199 17.27 6.76 3.80
N MET A 200 16.12 7.41 3.60
CA MET A 200 15.68 7.91 2.30
C MET A 200 16.61 8.97 1.71
N GLY A 201 17.39 9.65 2.55
CA GLY A 201 18.52 10.46 2.13
C GLY A 201 18.73 11.69 2.98
N ASN A 202 19.91 12.30 2.84
CA ASN A 202 20.25 13.55 3.52
C ASN A 202 19.90 14.75 2.64
N CYS A 203 18.65 15.20 2.68
CA CYS A 203 18.21 16.40 1.97
C CYS A 203 18.31 17.63 2.89
N LYS A 204 19.30 18.50 2.65
CA LYS A 204 19.49 19.78 3.36
C LYS A 204 18.60 20.91 2.82
N GLU A 205 17.41 20.57 2.35
CA GLU A 205 16.47 21.54 1.79
C GLU A 205 15.62 22.15 2.92
N LYS A 206 15.59 23.49 2.98
CA LYS A 206 14.84 24.22 4.01
C LYS A 206 13.37 24.40 3.62
N VAL A 207 13.07 24.39 2.33
CA VAL A 207 11.70 24.53 1.82
C VAL A 207 10.98 23.19 1.93
N VAL A 208 9.97 23.13 2.80
CA VAL A 208 9.18 21.90 3.09
C VAL A 208 8.65 21.25 1.81
N ALA A 209 8.12 22.03 0.88
CA ALA A 209 7.57 21.52 -0.39
C ALA A 209 8.66 20.85 -1.25
N LYS A 210 9.84 21.46 -1.35
CA LYS A 210 10.98 20.90 -2.09
C LYS A 210 11.54 19.67 -1.39
N TYR A 211 11.66 19.70 -0.07
CA TYR A 211 12.08 18.56 0.73
C TYR A 211 11.14 17.36 0.51
N SER A 212 9.82 17.57 0.62
CA SER A 212 8.81 16.54 0.35
C SER A 212 8.91 16.01 -1.07
N ALA A 213 9.12 16.89 -2.07
CA ALA A 213 9.28 16.46 -3.46
C ALA A 213 10.52 15.58 -3.68
N ARG A 214 11.61 15.78 -2.91
CA ARG A 214 12.81 14.93 -2.96
C ARG A 214 12.59 13.57 -2.32
N ILE A 215 11.94 13.52 -1.16
CA ILE A 215 11.59 12.25 -0.50
C ILE A 215 10.60 11.44 -1.34
N ALA A 216 9.66 12.12 -2.03
CA ALA A 216 8.69 11.49 -2.92
C ALA A 216 9.31 10.65 -4.03
N LEU A 217 10.56 10.91 -4.43
CA LEU A 217 11.28 10.12 -5.43
C LEU A 217 11.47 8.66 -4.99
N CYS A 218 11.62 8.39 -3.69
CA CYS A 218 11.74 7.02 -3.17
C CYS A 218 10.43 6.22 -3.26
N PHE A 219 9.29 6.90 -3.45
CA PHE A 219 7.96 6.29 -3.52
C PHE A 219 7.42 6.14 -4.94
N THR A 220 8.16 6.61 -5.94
CA THR A 220 7.83 6.36 -7.34
C THR A 220 7.92 4.86 -7.63
N SER A 221 6.90 4.33 -8.31
CA SER A 221 6.90 2.96 -8.80
C SER A 221 7.94 2.82 -9.91
N THR A 222 8.98 2.03 -9.65
CA THR A 222 10.08 1.81 -10.58
C THR A 222 10.49 0.35 -10.54
N ASP A 223 10.97 -0.16 -11.67
CA ASP A 223 11.65 -1.45 -11.71
C ASP A 223 13.10 -1.25 -11.22
N GLU A 224 13.57 -2.16 -10.37
CA GLU A 224 14.99 -2.26 -10.04
C GLU A 224 15.70 -2.86 -11.26
N THR A 225 16.69 -2.16 -11.79
CA THR A 225 17.52 -2.64 -12.91
C THR A 225 18.79 -3.26 -12.36
N ILE A 226 19.85 -2.45 -12.21
CA ILE A 226 21.16 -2.91 -11.76
C ILE A 226 21.72 -2.01 -10.65
N VAL A 227 22.57 -2.59 -9.82
CA VAL A 227 23.33 -1.85 -8.81
C VAL A 227 24.66 -1.43 -9.43
N ILE A 228 24.87 -0.13 -9.60
CA ILE A 228 26.11 0.42 -10.16
C ILE A 228 27.10 0.71 -9.01
N PRO A 229 28.29 0.09 -8.99
CA PRO A 229 29.31 0.42 -8.01
C PRO A 229 29.78 1.87 -8.12
N GLN A 230 30.23 2.46 -7.02
CA GLN A 230 30.66 3.87 -7.02
C GLN A 230 31.79 4.17 -8.00
N ALA A 231 32.68 3.21 -8.23
CA ALA A 231 33.77 3.33 -9.20
C ALA A 231 33.30 3.32 -10.68
N LYS A 232 32.01 3.08 -10.95
CA LYS A 232 31.43 2.94 -12.29
C LYS A 232 30.49 4.09 -12.67
N PHE A 233 30.37 5.13 -11.83
CA PHE A 233 29.71 6.37 -12.19
C PHE A 233 30.63 7.57 -11.93
N LEU A 234 30.44 8.63 -12.71
CA LEU A 234 31.16 9.90 -12.58
C LEU A 234 30.13 11.03 -12.52
N LEU A 235 30.36 12.01 -11.65
CA LEU A 235 29.63 13.27 -11.67
C LEU A 235 30.31 14.20 -12.68
N VAL A 236 29.54 14.67 -13.65
CA VAL A 236 30.00 15.59 -14.69
C VAL A 236 29.30 16.93 -14.49
N ASP A 237 30.03 18.02 -14.72
CA ASP A 237 29.47 19.36 -14.64
C ASP A 237 28.46 19.60 -15.76
N ASP A 238 27.41 20.36 -15.44
CA ASP A 238 26.40 20.76 -16.42
C ASP A 238 27.00 21.61 -17.55
N VAL A 239 26.54 21.38 -18.78
CA VAL A 239 26.88 22.23 -19.93
C VAL A 239 26.03 23.48 -19.88
N LYS A 240 26.66 24.63 -19.63
CA LYS A 240 26.01 25.94 -19.49
C LYS A 240 26.61 26.94 -20.48
N THR A 241 25.86 28.01 -20.78
CA THR A 241 26.44 29.19 -21.45
C THR A 241 27.51 29.85 -20.58
N GLU A 242 28.44 30.60 -21.17
CA GLU A 242 29.50 31.31 -20.41
C GLU A 242 28.91 32.24 -19.33
N ASP A 243 27.75 32.85 -19.60
CA ASP A 243 27.01 33.70 -18.66
C ASP A 243 26.16 32.93 -17.64
N SER A 244 26.19 31.59 -17.68
CA SER A 244 25.37 30.67 -16.86
C SER A 244 23.86 30.89 -16.95
N LYS A 245 23.39 31.61 -17.98
CA LYS A 245 21.97 31.93 -18.17
C LYS A 245 21.16 30.73 -18.63
N PHE A 246 21.77 29.84 -19.41
CA PHE A 246 21.11 28.64 -19.91
C PHE A 246 21.89 27.39 -19.50
N ASN A 247 21.16 26.38 -19.06
CA ASN A 247 21.68 25.03 -18.78
C ASN A 247 21.14 24.08 -19.85
N PHE A 248 22.04 23.44 -20.59
CA PHE A 248 21.70 22.53 -21.69
C PHE A 248 21.60 21.07 -21.24
N THR A 249 22.03 20.74 -20.02
CA THR A 249 22.02 19.36 -19.49
C THR A 249 21.22 19.21 -18.20
N ASP A 250 20.32 20.15 -17.90
CA ASP A 250 19.49 20.10 -16.68
C ASP A 250 18.64 18.81 -16.64
N GLY A 251 18.97 17.93 -15.70
CA GLY A 251 18.30 16.65 -15.50
C GLY A 251 18.71 15.56 -16.51
N CYS A 252 19.75 15.78 -17.31
CA CYS A 252 20.26 14.80 -18.28
C CYS A 252 21.59 14.20 -17.83
N GLY A 253 21.83 12.94 -18.24
CA GLY A 253 23.08 12.24 -18.03
C GLY A 253 23.28 11.18 -19.11
N THR A 254 24.51 10.65 -19.24
CA THR A 254 24.84 9.61 -20.20
C THR A 254 24.97 8.26 -19.52
N ILE A 255 24.61 7.19 -20.23
CA ILE A 255 24.82 5.80 -19.82
C ILE A 255 25.65 5.09 -20.89
N SER A 256 26.41 4.07 -20.49
CA SER A 256 27.17 3.28 -21.47
C SER A 256 26.24 2.45 -22.35
N PRO A 257 26.62 2.14 -23.61
CA PRO A 257 25.84 1.26 -24.47
C PRO A 257 25.61 -0.12 -23.87
N SER A 258 26.58 -0.63 -23.10
CA SER A 258 26.43 -1.89 -22.37
C SER A 258 25.30 -1.83 -21.34
N LEU A 259 25.17 -0.73 -20.60
CA LEU A 259 24.12 -0.53 -19.62
C LEU A 259 22.74 -0.33 -20.27
N CYS A 260 22.71 0.25 -21.48
CA CYS A 260 21.46 0.46 -22.22
C CYS A 260 20.83 -0.86 -22.71
N ASN A 261 21.64 -1.92 -22.86
CA ASN A 261 21.20 -3.21 -23.39
C ASN A 261 20.86 -4.24 -22.30
N GLU A 262 20.97 -3.86 -21.02
CA GLU A 262 20.54 -4.64 -19.84
C GLU A 262 19.08 -4.32 -19.50
#